data_AF-A0A2L0EXB6-F1
#
_entry.id   AF-A0A2L0EXB6-F1
#
_cell.length_a   1.000
_cell.length_b   1.000
_cell.length_c   1.000
_cell.angle_alpha   90.00
_cell.angle_beta   90.00
_cell.angle_gamma   90.00
#
_symmetry.space_group_name_H-M   'P 1'
#
loop_
_entity.id
_entity.type
_entity.pdbx_description
1 polymer ?
#
loop_
_entity_poly.entity_id
_entity_poly.type
_entity_poly.pdbx_seq_one_letter_code
_entity_poly.pdbx_strand_id
1 'polypeptide(L)'
;MSDSGPWFFAWCDGAQTLDVYLATLSALVHPGTQMTVMNDGNLTDTTSMDEAVAMIRTEFAEGPSGGALFDVMLSGTKRLFGCSSDCYTEEAARDISAGPIFMSTCDQRRFLCSYLELAWGRGPRSIEAEAAVAWHLLRDDLEDLLLRLCAPDASGRIRTGACANAGDWIAPVRMCATYNADAREIARDLALSWLQRQDKEMVSRNAGLSLEALRARVEAAPAGARVPLKGGSERAHALSRETVLKALATPPSALLEALEAAAAPDEAWRAAEPRAREILELTSQIAETGEGPPTWAVHTDTRAHVRFLRKHAPFHVRRLAGGGVILATHPFRSLWPLWVDALFSLGLMP
;
A
#
# COMPACT_ATOMS: atom_id res chain seq x y z
N MET A 1 -17.08 0.26 -9.16
CA MET A 1 -15.73 0.10 -8.58
C MET A 1 -15.17 -1.17 -9.20
N SER A 2 -13.90 -1.19 -9.57
CA SER A 2 -13.25 -2.44 -10.00
C SER A 2 -13.46 -3.50 -8.91
N ASP A 3 -13.77 -4.74 -9.27
CA ASP A 3 -13.85 -5.83 -8.29
C ASP A 3 -12.45 -6.24 -7.78
N SER A 4 -11.40 -5.87 -8.52
CA SER A 4 -9.99 -6.10 -8.17
C SER A 4 -9.34 -4.87 -7.50
N GLY A 5 -8.42 -5.13 -6.56
CA GLY A 5 -7.67 -4.13 -5.80
C GLY A 5 -7.97 -4.17 -4.30
N PRO A 6 -7.10 -3.70 -3.39
CA PRO A 6 -5.95 -2.87 -3.66
C PRO A 6 -4.84 -3.58 -4.42
N TRP A 7 -4.06 -2.76 -5.10
CA TRP A 7 -2.94 -3.13 -5.95
C TRP A 7 -1.66 -2.80 -5.20
N PHE A 8 -0.72 -3.71 -5.26
CA PHE A 8 0.57 -3.67 -4.61
C PHE A 8 1.63 -3.67 -5.69
N PHE A 9 2.61 -2.79 -5.58
CA PHE A 9 3.68 -2.64 -6.55
C PHE A 9 5.01 -2.78 -5.84
N ALA A 10 5.97 -3.46 -6.46
CA ALA A 10 7.31 -3.62 -5.92
C ALA A 10 8.34 -3.31 -7.01
N TRP A 11 9.38 -2.57 -6.63
CA TRP A 11 10.49 -2.24 -7.50
C TRP A 11 11.74 -3.03 -7.09
N CYS A 12 12.36 -3.66 -8.08
CA CYS A 12 13.64 -4.35 -7.97
C CYS A 12 14.45 -4.12 -9.26
N ASP A 13 15.72 -4.53 -9.25
CA ASP A 13 16.56 -4.48 -10.44
C ASP A 13 16.04 -5.44 -11.52
N GLY A 14 15.98 -4.97 -12.77
CA GLY A 14 15.42 -5.72 -13.90
C GLY A 14 16.09 -7.08 -14.13
N ALA A 15 17.39 -7.19 -13.85
CA ALA A 15 18.13 -8.45 -14.00
C ALA A 15 17.73 -9.50 -12.95
N GLN A 16 17.06 -9.09 -11.87
CA GLN A 16 16.68 -9.94 -10.76
C GLN A 16 15.16 -10.16 -10.66
N THR A 17 14.35 -9.52 -11.52
CA THR A 17 12.89 -9.49 -11.40
C THR A 17 12.28 -10.87 -11.20
N LEU A 18 12.64 -11.85 -12.03
CA LEU A 18 12.09 -13.20 -11.94
C LEU A 18 12.43 -13.88 -10.60
N ASP A 19 13.70 -13.87 -10.19
CA ASP A 19 14.10 -14.52 -8.94
C ASP A 19 13.54 -13.81 -7.70
N VAL A 20 13.33 -12.50 -7.77
CA VAL A 20 12.67 -11.71 -6.72
C VAL A 20 11.18 -12.04 -6.67
N TYR A 21 10.53 -12.14 -7.82
CA TYR A 21 9.13 -12.51 -7.94
C TYR A 21 8.87 -13.92 -7.39
N LEU A 22 9.69 -14.91 -7.77
CA LEU A 22 9.52 -16.29 -7.31
C LEU A 22 9.73 -16.43 -5.79
N ALA A 23 10.68 -15.69 -5.22
CA ALA A 23 10.84 -15.59 -3.77
C ALA A 23 9.60 -14.94 -3.12
N THR A 24 9.08 -13.88 -3.72
CA THR A 24 7.86 -13.19 -3.28
C THR A 24 6.64 -14.10 -3.29
N LEU A 25 6.44 -14.85 -4.38
CA LEU A 25 5.37 -15.83 -4.50
C LEU A 25 5.50 -16.90 -3.39
N SER A 26 6.70 -17.42 -3.18
CA SER A 26 6.97 -18.42 -2.13
C SER A 26 6.65 -17.91 -0.72
N ALA A 27 6.88 -16.62 -0.44
CA ALA A 27 6.58 -16.00 0.84
C ALA A 27 5.07 -15.71 1.04
N LEU A 28 4.30 -15.58 -0.03
CA LEU A 28 2.89 -15.20 0.01
C LEU A 28 1.95 -16.40 -0.02
N VAL A 29 2.24 -17.39 -0.86
CA VAL A 29 1.34 -18.54 -1.10
C VAL A 29 1.11 -19.33 0.18
N HIS A 30 -0.17 -19.62 0.45
CA HIS A 30 -0.54 -20.50 1.54
C HIS A 30 -0.18 -21.97 1.17
N PRO A 31 0.58 -22.70 2.01
CA PRO A 31 0.97 -24.06 1.67
C PRO A 31 -0.23 -24.98 1.41
N GLY A 32 -0.16 -25.74 0.31
CA GLY A 32 -1.17 -26.73 -0.06
C GLY A 32 -2.40 -26.18 -0.78
N THR A 33 -2.49 -24.87 -1.00
CA THR A 33 -3.55 -24.30 -1.84
C THR A 33 -3.22 -24.44 -3.32
N GLN A 34 -4.26 -24.44 -4.15
CA GLN A 34 -4.12 -24.40 -5.59
C GLN A 34 -3.50 -23.05 -6.02
N MET A 35 -2.61 -23.11 -7.00
CA MET A 35 -2.09 -21.99 -7.76
C MET A 35 -2.48 -22.19 -9.22
N THR A 36 -2.83 -21.10 -9.89
CA THR A 36 -3.10 -21.10 -11.34
C THR A 36 -2.02 -20.26 -12.00
N VAL A 37 -1.12 -20.90 -12.74
CA VAL A 37 -0.10 -20.19 -13.53
C VAL A 37 -0.74 -19.67 -14.82
N MET A 38 -0.45 -18.41 -15.13
CA MET A 38 -0.93 -17.73 -16.34
C MET A 38 0.13 -17.85 -17.43
N ASN A 39 -0.19 -18.62 -18.48
CA ASN A 39 0.64 -18.75 -19.68
C ASN A 39 -0.15 -18.22 -20.87
N ASP A 40 0.47 -17.65 -21.90
CA ASP A 40 -0.19 -16.98 -23.04
C ASP A 40 -1.51 -17.63 -23.52
N GLY A 41 -2.65 -17.14 -22.98
CA GLY A 41 -4.01 -17.61 -23.26
C GLY A 41 -4.50 -18.88 -22.52
N ASN A 42 -3.68 -19.55 -21.71
CA ASN A 42 -4.00 -20.76 -20.95
C ASN A 42 -3.79 -20.59 -19.43
N LEU A 43 -4.62 -21.30 -18.66
CA LEU A 43 -4.52 -21.37 -17.21
C LEU A 43 -4.15 -22.79 -16.81
N THR A 44 -3.03 -22.95 -16.09
CA THR A 44 -2.58 -24.26 -15.63
C THR A 44 -2.58 -24.31 -14.11
N ASP A 45 -3.33 -25.26 -13.56
CA ASP A 45 -3.46 -25.44 -12.12
C ASP A 45 -2.40 -26.40 -11.57
N THR A 46 -1.81 -26.05 -10.43
CA THR A 46 -0.94 -26.93 -9.65
C THR A 46 -1.05 -26.61 -8.16
N THR A 47 -0.73 -27.58 -7.31
CA THR A 47 -0.55 -27.39 -5.85
C THR A 47 0.93 -27.40 -5.45
N SER A 48 1.83 -27.63 -6.42
CA SER A 48 3.27 -27.73 -6.20
C SER A 48 3.96 -26.40 -6.51
N MET A 49 4.70 -25.86 -5.52
CA MET A 49 5.47 -24.64 -5.71
C MET A 49 6.57 -24.83 -6.75
N ASP A 50 7.23 -25.99 -6.77
CA ASP A 50 8.31 -26.27 -7.72
C ASP A 50 7.79 -26.34 -9.16
N GLU A 51 6.61 -26.94 -9.36
CA GLU A 51 5.96 -26.96 -10.69
C GLU A 51 5.52 -25.57 -11.12
N ALA A 52 4.91 -24.79 -10.22
CA ALA A 52 4.52 -23.42 -10.50
C ALA A 52 5.72 -22.55 -10.89
N VAL A 53 6.82 -22.65 -10.12
CA VAL A 53 8.08 -21.97 -10.42
C VAL A 53 8.64 -22.36 -11.79
N ALA A 54 8.63 -23.65 -12.13
CA ALA A 54 9.12 -24.12 -13.42
C ALA A 54 8.28 -23.59 -14.59
N MET A 55 6.95 -23.57 -14.45
CA MET A 55 6.04 -23.00 -15.45
C MET A 55 6.26 -21.49 -15.62
N ILE A 56 6.31 -20.73 -14.53
CA ILE A 56 6.55 -19.27 -14.56
C ILE A 56 7.92 -18.95 -15.18
N ARG A 57 8.96 -19.73 -14.87
CA ARG A 57 10.28 -19.56 -15.48
C ARG A 57 10.25 -19.77 -16.99
N THR A 58 9.48 -20.76 -17.45
CA THR A 58 9.32 -21.05 -18.88
C THR A 58 8.60 -19.89 -19.56
N GLU A 59 7.46 -19.46 -19.02
CA GLU A 59 6.68 -18.33 -19.55
C GLU A 59 7.50 -17.04 -19.60
N PHE A 60 8.21 -16.69 -18.52
CA PHE A 60 9.02 -15.48 -18.46
C PHE A 60 10.23 -15.52 -19.42
N ALA A 61 10.75 -16.70 -19.75
CA ALA A 61 11.84 -16.84 -20.70
C ALA A 61 11.37 -16.71 -22.16
N GLU A 62 10.14 -17.12 -22.44
CA GLU A 62 9.53 -17.10 -23.77
C GLU A 62 8.76 -15.81 -24.06
N GLY A 63 8.33 -15.09 -23.02
CA GLY A 63 7.44 -13.94 -23.10
C GLY A 63 7.90 -12.71 -22.30
N PRO A 64 7.12 -11.62 -22.34
CA PRO A 64 7.43 -10.37 -21.65
C PRO A 64 7.15 -10.40 -20.14
N SER A 65 6.49 -11.45 -19.64
CA SER A 65 5.94 -11.54 -18.30
C SER A 65 5.82 -12.98 -17.79
N GLY A 66 5.59 -13.13 -16.49
CA GLY A 66 5.14 -14.38 -15.89
C GLY A 66 4.30 -14.07 -14.65
N GLY A 67 3.28 -14.89 -14.37
CA GLY A 67 2.35 -14.58 -13.30
C GLY A 67 1.55 -15.79 -12.80
N ALA A 68 0.89 -15.61 -11.66
CA ALA A 68 0.07 -16.63 -11.05
C ALA A 68 -1.11 -16.02 -10.25
N LEU A 69 -2.20 -16.79 -10.17
CA LEU A 69 -3.25 -16.64 -9.18
C LEU A 69 -3.00 -17.63 -8.04
N PHE A 70 -3.20 -17.19 -6.81
CA PHE A 70 -2.91 -17.99 -5.63
C PHE A 70 -3.64 -17.46 -4.40
N ASP A 71 -3.72 -18.28 -3.37
CA ASP A 71 -4.29 -17.88 -2.09
C ASP A 71 -3.21 -17.48 -1.08
N VAL A 72 -3.53 -16.44 -0.30
CA VAL A 72 -2.72 -15.94 0.81
C VAL A 72 -3.52 -16.06 2.10
N MET A 73 -2.89 -16.58 3.16
CA MET A 73 -3.45 -16.49 4.51
C MET A 73 -3.12 -15.12 5.11
N LEU A 74 -4.14 -14.32 5.39
CA LEU A 74 -4.00 -13.03 6.05
C LEU A 74 -3.73 -13.21 7.54
N SER A 75 -2.71 -12.56 8.10
CA SER A 75 -2.22 -12.90 9.43
C SER A 75 -3.04 -12.30 10.57
N GLY A 76 -3.68 -11.14 10.37
CA GLY A 76 -4.57 -10.51 11.34
C GLY A 76 -5.93 -11.21 11.38
N THR A 77 -6.63 -11.26 10.25
CA THR A 77 -7.99 -11.83 10.20
C THR A 77 -8.04 -13.35 10.06
N LYS A 78 -6.91 -14.03 9.81
CA LYS A 78 -6.84 -15.49 9.57
C LYS A 78 -7.73 -15.97 8.43
N ARG A 79 -7.95 -15.11 7.42
CA ARG A 79 -8.76 -15.42 6.25
C ARG A 79 -7.86 -15.84 5.10
N LEU A 80 -8.23 -16.92 4.43
CA LEU A 80 -7.68 -17.27 3.13
C LEU A 80 -8.26 -16.34 2.06
N PHE A 81 -7.40 -15.80 1.20
CA PHE A 81 -7.75 -14.74 0.28
C PHE A 81 -6.98 -14.85 -1.05
N GLY A 82 -7.71 -14.80 -2.17
CA GLY A 82 -7.13 -14.95 -3.51
C GLY A 82 -6.47 -13.67 -4.04
N CYS A 83 -5.27 -13.81 -4.58
CA CYS A 83 -4.47 -12.77 -5.21
C CYS A 83 -4.10 -13.19 -6.63
N SER A 84 -3.84 -12.19 -7.48
CA SER A 84 -3.18 -12.34 -8.77
C SER A 84 -1.90 -11.53 -8.72
N SER A 85 -0.79 -12.07 -9.20
CA SER A 85 0.46 -11.33 -9.31
C SER A 85 1.18 -11.63 -10.61
N ASP A 86 1.92 -10.63 -11.08
CA ASP A 86 2.68 -10.69 -12.30
C ASP A 86 4.04 -10.04 -12.10
N CYS A 87 4.99 -10.50 -12.88
CA CYS A 87 6.29 -9.88 -13.05
C CYS A 87 6.58 -9.65 -14.53
N TYR A 88 7.39 -8.64 -14.82
CA TYR A 88 7.71 -8.22 -16.19
C TYR A 88 9.21 -8.14 -16.42
N THR A 89 9.62 -8.45 -17.64
CA THR A 89 10.97 -8.12 -18.11
C THR A 89 11.20 -6.61 -18.01
N GLU A 90 12.47 -6.17 -17.93
CA GLU A 90 12.78 -4.74 -17.86
C GLU A 90 12.18 -3.97 -19.04
N GLU A 91 12.24 -4.56 -20.24
CA GLU A 91 11.69 -3.95 -21.46
C GLU A 91 10.17 -3.79 -21.36
N ALA A 92 9.44 -4.85 -20.99
CA ALA A 92 7.98 -4.78 -20.85
C ALA A 92 7.55 -3.85 -19.70
N ALA A 93 8.26 -3.90 -18.56
CA ALA A 93 7.98 -3.08 -17.39
C ALA A 93 8.13 -1.57 -17.67
N ARG A 94 8.90 -1.19 -18.71
CA ARG A 94 8.99 0.21 -19.12
C ARG A 94 7.63 0.71 -19.59
N ASP A 95 6.86 -0.05 -20.33
CA ASP A 95 5.62 0.46 -20.93
C ASP A 95 4.38 0.30 -20.03
N ILE A 96 4.56 -0.25 -18.84
CA ILE A 96 3.49 -0.55 -17.89
C ILE A 96 3.63 0.33 -16.64
N SER A 97 2.52 0.96 -16.24
CA SER A 97 2.43 1.83 -15.06
C SER A 97 2.59 1.08 -13.72
N ALA A 98 2.51 -0.25 -13.72
CA ALA A 98 2.60 -1.10 -12.54
C ALA A 98 4.04 -1.41 -12.09
N GLY A 99 5.03 -1.27 -12.98
CA GLY A 99 6.43 -1.59 -12.68
C GLY A 99 6.78 -3.08 -12.77
N PRO A 100 7.95 -3.51 -12.26
CA PRO A 100 8.50 -4.84 -12.56
C PRO A 100 7.76 -5.98 -11.87
N ILE A 101 7.14 -5.72 -10.72
CA ILE A 101 6.30 -6.69 -9.99
C ILE A 101 5.05 -5.96 -9.51
N PHE A 102 3.88 -6.54 -9.75
CA PHE A 102 2.66 -6.11 -9.08
C PHE A 102 1.81 -7.29 -8.63
N MET A 103 0.93 -7.01 -7.67
CA MET A 103 -0.06 -7.94 -7.17
C MET A 103 -1.38 -7.19 -6.99
N SER A 104 -2.49 -7.85 -7.26
CA SER A 104 -3.83 -7.36 -6.96
C SER A 104 -4.60 -8.39 -6.13
N THR A 105 -5.48 -7.89 -5.28
CA THR A 105 -6.45 -8.74 -4.60
C THR A 105 -7.61 -9.04 -5.55
N CYS A 106 -8.03 -10.30 -5.61
CA CYS A 106 -9.10 -10.74 -6.53
C CYS A 106 -10.50 -10.28 -6.09
N ASP A 107 -10.70 -10.00 -4.80
CA ASP A 107 -11.96 -9.48 -4.23
C ASP A 107 -11.69 -8.28 -3.31
N GLN A 108 -11.83 -7.08 -3.88
CA GLN A 108 -11.63 -5.83 -3.16
C GLN A 108 -12.51 -5.72 -1.92
N ARG A 109 -13.78 -6.12 -2.00
CA ARG A 109 -14.74 -5.92 -0.92
C ARG A 109 -14.40 -6.78 0.27
N ARG A 110 -14.00 -8.04 0.00
CA ARG A 110 -13.58 -8.96 1.05
C ARG A 110 -12.27 -8.51 1.69
N PHE A 111 -11.32 -8.01 0.90
CA PHE A 111 -10.06 -7.47 1.44
C PHE A 111 -10.33 -6.26 2.35
N LEU A 112 -11.09 -5.27 1.87
CA LEU A 112 -11.40 -4.03 2.58
C LEU A 112 -12.37 -4.20 3.77
N CYS A 113 -12.73 -5.44 4.13
CA CYS A 113 -13.71 -5.71 5.18
C CYS A 113 -15.05 -4.99 4.94
N SER A 114 -15.48 -4.88 3.68
CA SER A 114 -16.68 -4.13 3.26
C SER A 114 -17.99 -4.69 3.82
N TYR A 115 -17.98 -5.94 4.28
CA TYR A 115 -19.11 -6.63 4.90
C TYR A 115 -18.65 -7.28 6.20
N LEU A 116 -19.31 -6.94 7.31
CA LEU A 116 -19.01 -7.44 8.64
C LEU A 116 -20.29 -7.83 9.37
N GLU A 117 -20.22 -8.88 10.19
CA GLU A 117 -21.25 -9.21 11.17
C GLU A 117 -20.83 -8.61 12.51
N LEU A 118 -21.49 -7.55 12.96
CA LEU A 118 -21.08 -6.78 14.13
C LEU A 118 -22.09 -6.86 15.27
N ALA A 119 -21.61 -6.98 16.50
CA ALA A 119 -22.40 -6.86 17.70
C ALA A 119 -22.32 -5.43 18.25
N TRP A 120 -23.43 -4.67 18.18
CA TRP A 120 -23.49 -3.31 18.72
C TRP A 120 -23.71 -3.23 20.24
N GLY A 121 -24.11 -4.32 20.89
CA GLY A 121 -24.45 -4.28 22.31
C GLY A 121 -25.60 -3.30 22.60
N ARG A 122 -25.45 -2.42 23.61
CA ARG A 122 -26.50 -1.47 24.03
C ARG A 122 -26.41 -0.08 23.39
N GLY A 123 -25.33 0.23 22.68
CA GLY A 123 -25.10 1.55 22.10
C GLY A 123 -25.77 1.73 20.74
N PRO A 124 -25.98 2.99 20.29
CA PRO A 124 -26.50 3.25 18.96
C PRO A 124 -25.49 2.83 17.88
N ARG A 125 -26.02 2.71 16.66
CA ARG A 125 -25.23 2.52 15.45
C ARG A 125 -24.46 3.81 15.11
N SER A 126 -23.20 3.69 14.68
CA SER A 126 -22.35 4.82 14.26
C SER A 126 -21.51 4.44 13.05
N ILE A 127 -21.57 5.26 12.00
CA ILE A 127 -20.80 5.09 10.76
C ILE A 127 -19.31 5.21 11.04
N GLU A 128 -18.94 6.14 11.91
CA GLU A 128 -17.56 6.42 12.31
C GLU A 128 -16.96 5.22 13.06
N ALA A 129 -17.73 4.64 14.00
CA ALA A 129 -17.32 3.45 14.72
C ALA A 129 -17.22 2.23 13.79
N GLU A 130 -18.20 2.00 12.92
CA GLU A 130 -18.18 0.91 11.93
C GLU A 130 -16.98 1.01 10.98
N ALA A 131 -16.66 2.21 10.50
CA ALA A 131 -15.47 2.47 9.69
C ALA A 131 -14.18 2.18 10.47
N ALA A 132 -14.11 2.59 11.74
CA ALA A 132 -12.96 2.32 12.58
C ALA A 132 -12.76 0.82 12.85
N VAL A 133 -13.84 0.06 13.07
CA VAL A 133 -13.81 -1.41 13.17
C VAL A 133 -13.20 -2.03 11.91
N ALA A 134 -13.68 -1.65 10.72
CA ALA A 134 -13.17 -2.18 9.45
C ALA A 134 -11.67 -1.91 9.27
N TRP A 135 -11.21 -0.72 9.64
CA TRP A 135 -9.79 -0.38 9.56
C TRP A 135 -8.93 -1.19 10.54
N HIS A 136 -9.38 -1.39 11.78
CA HIS A 136 -8.64 -2.20 12.76
C HIS A 136 -8.43 -3.64 12.28
N LEU A 137 -9.45 -4.24 11.65
CA LEU A 137 -9.34 -5.57 11.06
C LEU A 137 -8.40 -5.59 9.85
N LEU A 138 -8.40 -4.53 9.04
CA LEU A 138 -7.61 -4.46 7.80
C LEU A 138 -6.13 -4.12 8.04
N ARG A 139 -5.82 -3.28 9.03
CA ARG A 139 -4.48 -2.67 9.18
C ARG A 139 -3.39 -3.73 9.28
N ASP A 140 -3.57 -4.72 10.13
CA ASP A 140 -2.56 -5.74 10.40
C ASP A 140 -2.38 -6.66 9.19
N ASP A 141 -3.47 -6.99 8.49
CA ASP A 141 -3.43 -7.74 7.22
C ASP A 141 -2.69 -6.97 6.13
N LEU A 142 -2.94 -5.67 6.01
CA LEU A 142 -2.25 -4.80 5.05
C LEU A 142 -0.76 -4.75 5.36
N GLU A 143 -0.38 -4.47 6.61
CA GLU A 143 1.02 -4.40 7.03
C GLU A 143 1.76 -5.71 6.78
N ASP A 144 1.16 -6.83 7.13
CA ASP A 144 1.72 -8.15 6.92
C ASP A 144 1.98 -8.47 5.44
N LEU A 145 1.05 -8.14 4.55
CA LEU A 145 1.26 -8.26 3.11
C LEU A 145 2.42 -7.39 2.62
N LEU A 146 2.46 -6.12 3.05
CA LEU A 146 3.56 -5.21 2.69
C LEU A 146 4.91 -5.76 3.17
N LEU A 147 4.98 -6.31 4.38
CA LEU A 147 6.21 -6.90 4.93
C LEU A 147 6.67 -8.13 4.16
N ARG A 148 5.75 -9.03 3.78
CA ARG A 148 6.06 -10.21 2.96
C ARG A 148 6.56 -9.81 1.57
N LEU A 149 6.08 -8.70 1.02
CA LEU A 149 6.60 -8.09 -0.21
C LEU A 149 7.95 -7.40 0.00
N CYS A 150 8.29 -6.84 1.17
CA CYS A 150 9.56 -6.13 1.40
C CYS A 150 10.79 -7.04 1.28
N ALA A 151 10.73 -8.18 1.96
CA ALA A 151 11.90 -9.02 2.22
C ALA A 151 11.52 -10.51 2.15
N PRO A 152 11.08 -10.99 0.98
CA PRO A 152 10.55 -12.35 0.85
C PRO A 152 11.55 -13.45 1.23
N ASP A 153 12.85 -13.15 1.16
CA ASP A 153 13.97 -14.04 1.44
C ASP A 153 15.09 -13.33 2.24
N ALA A 154 14.78 -12.20 2.90
CA ALA A 154 15.75 -11.35 3.59
C ALA A 154 16.90 -10.77 2.73
N SER A 155 16.84 -10.89 1.40
CA SER A 155 17.91 -10.42 0.50
C SER A 155 17.94 -8.90 0.29
N GLY A 156 16.87 -8.18 0.65
CA GLY A 156 16.74 -6.75 0.42
C GLY A 156 16.65 -6.35 -1.06
N ARG A 157 16.31 -7.29 -1.95
CA ARG A 157 16.23 -7.04 -3.40
C ARG A 157 15.07 -6.13 -3.82
N ILE A 158 13.97 -6.13 -3.08
CA ILE A 158 12.87 -5.16 -3.26
C ILE A 158 13.25 -3.88 -2.52
N ARG A 159 13.56 -2.80 -3.24
CA ARG A 159 14.06 -1.56 -2.60
C ARG A 159 12.95 -0.59 -2.21
N THR A 160 11.81 -0.67 -2.88
CA THR A 160 10.66 0.16 -2.58
C THR A 160 9.42 -0.44 -3.21
N GLY A 161 8.27 -0.15 -2.63
CA GLY A 161 7.00 -0.49 -3.21
C GLY A 161 5.91 0.46 -2.77
N ALA A 162 4.72 0.27 -3.32
CA ALA A 162 3.55 1.06 -2.98
C ALA A 162 2.28 0.21 -2.97
N CYS A 163 1.22 0.74 -2.35
CA CYS A 163 -0.12 0.19 -2.40
C CYS A 163 -1.13 1.28 -2.77
N ALA A 164 -2.09 0.94 -3.62
CA ALA A 164 -3.15 1.86 -4.02
C ALA A 164 -4.47 1.14 -4.29
N ASN A 165 -5.57 1.87 -4.15
CA ASN A 165 -6.88 1.39 -4.57
C ASN A 165 -7.15 1.59 -6.08
N ALA A 166 -6.09 1.70 -6.87
CA ALA A 166 -6.10 1.90 -8.31
C ALA A 166 -4.96 1.07 -8.94
N GLY A 167 -5.13 0.62 -10.18
CA GLY A 167 -4.19 -0.27 -10.86
C GLY A 167 -2.88 0.35 -11.35
N ASP A 168 -2.64 1.64 -11.09
CA ASP A 168 -1.45 2.35 -11.54
C ASP A 168 -0.50 2.69 -10.38
N TRP A 169 0.81 2.52 -10.58
CA TRP A 169 1.83 3.08 -9.69
C TRP A 169 1.94 4.60 -9.87
N ILE A 170 0.96 5.34 -9.32
CA ILE A 170 0.94 6.81 -9.32
C ILE A 170 1.92 7.41 -8.29
N ALA A 171 1.99 8.74 -8.25
CA ALA A 171 2.84 9.50 -7.32
C ALA A 171 2.79 8.91 -5.88
N PRO A 172 3.94 8.59 -5.24
CA PRO A 172 3.99 7.99 -3.91
C PRO A 172 3.11 8.66 -2.85
N VAL A 173 3.07 9.99 -2.79
CA VAL A 173 2.20 10.71 -1.84
C VAL A 173 0.70 10.54 -2.10
N ARG A 174 0.32 10.08 -3.29
CA ARG A 174 -1.08 9.79 -3.65
C ARG A 174 -1.46 8.32 -3.41
N MET A 175 -0.49 7.48 -3.07
CA MET A 175 -0.69 6.08 -2.68
C MET A 175 -1.28 6.00 -1.28
N CYS A 176 -1.88 4.87 -0.93
CA CYS A 176 -2.30 4.61 0.44
C CYS A 176 -1.17 4.00 1.28
N ALA A 177 -0.17 3.40 0.63
CA ALA A 177 1.07 3.03 1.30
C ALA A 177 2.31 3.16 0.41
N THR A 178 3.45 3.41 1.03
CA THR A 178 4.80 3.19 0.49
C THR A 178 5.58 2.34 1.49
N TYR A 179 6.43 1.45 0.99
CA TYR A 179 7.12 0.49 1.84
C TYR A 179 8.52 0.16 1.35
N ASN A 180 9.33 -0.34 2.29
CA ASN A 180 10.73 -0.75 2.16
C ASN A 180 11.74 0.29 1.62
N ALA A 181 11.31 1.53 1.38
CA ALA A 181 12.25 2.60 1.08
C ALA A 181 13.22 2.78 2.24
N ASP A 182 14.53 2.89 1.96
CA ASP A 182 15.54 3.20 2.98
C ASP A 182 15.12 4.48 3.73
N ALA A 183 15.10 4.41 5.06
CA ALA A 183 14.81 5.56 5.92
C ALA A 183 15.67 6.79 5.59
N ARG A 184 16.91 6.57 5.13
CA ARG A 184 17.86 7.61 4.72
C ARG A 184 17.45 8.31 3.43
N GLU A 185 16.58 7.70 2.65
CA GLU A 185 16.11 8.20 1.36
C GLU A 185 14.63 8.55 1.36
N ILE A 186 13.94 8.63 2.51
CA ILE A 186 12.48 8.79 2.58
C ILE A 186 11.95 10.00 1.78
N ALA A 187 12.74 11.05 1.63
CA ALA A 187 12.42 12.22 0.80
C ALA A 187 12.27 11.88 -0.71
N ARG A 188 12.72 10.71 -1.15
CA ARG A 188 12.52 10.19 -2.52
C ARG A 188 11.06 10.17 -2.92
N ASP A 189 10.14 9.91 -1.98
CA ASP A 189 8.71 9.83 -2.27
C ASP A 189 8.17 11.17 -2.77
N LEU A 190 8.68 12.28 -2.23
CA LEU A 190 8.37 13.64 -2.69
C LEU A 190 8.95 13.91 -4.07
N ALA A 191 10.20 13.51 -4.33
CA ALA A 191 10.85 13.70 -5.62
C ALA A 191 10.20 12.87 -6.74
N LEU A 192 9.90 11.60 -6.48
CA LEU A 192 9.15 10.74 -7.41
C LEU A 192 7.74 11.27 -7.66
N SER A 193 7.08 11.79 -6.62
CA SER A 193 5.79 12.45 -6.75
C SER A 193 5.88 13.71 -7.60
N TRP A 194 6.94 14.50 -7.46
CA TRP A 194 7.21 15.66 -8.31
C TRP A 194 7.33 15.26 -9.78
N LEU A 195 8.24 14.32 -10.11
CA LEU A 195 8.48 13.88 -11.48
C LEU A 195 7.22 13.31 -12.14
N GLN A 196 6.47 12.47 -11.42
CA GLN A 196 5.21 11.89 -11.93
C GLN A 196 4.18 12.98 -12.27
N ARG A 197 4.14 14.06 -11.49
CA ARG A 197 3.12 15.11 -11.66
C ARG A 197 3.55 16.19 -12.65
N GLN A 198 4.80 16.61 -12.61
CA GLN A 198 5.38 17.62 -13.49
C GLN A 198 5.59 17.05 -14.89
N ASP A 199 6.35 15.96 -14.98
CA ASP A 199 6.89 15.43 -16.24
C ASP A 199 6.05 14.27 -16.80
N LYS A 200 5.00 13.84 -16.07
CA LYS A 200 4.12 12.70 -16.42
C LYS A 200 4.86 11.37 -16.50
N GLU A 201 6.01 11.28 -15.85
CA GLU A 201 6.80 10.07 -15.88
C GLU A 201 6.23 8.98 -14.98
N MET A 202 6.53 7.74 -15.36
CA MET A 202 6.17 6.57 -14.55
C MET A 202 7.08 6.49 -13.33
N VAL A 203 6.47 6.20 -12.17
CA VAL A 203 7.22 6.04 -10.91
C VAL A 203 8.15 4.83 -11.00
N SER A 204 7.67 3.74 -11.60
CA SER A 204 8.43 2.50 -11.82
C SER A 204 9.77 2.72 -12.54
N ARG A 205 9.80 3.59 -13.56
CA ARG A 205 11.02 3.94 -14.33
C ARG A 205 12.04 4.74 -13.50
N ASN A 206 11.56 5.47 -12.49
CA ASN A 206 12.39 6.37 -11.69
C ASN A 206 12.72 5.83 -10.30
N ALA A 207 12.04 4.77 -9.86
CA ALA A 207 12.23 4.17 -8.54
C ALA A 207 13.62 3.53 -8.33
N GLY A 208 14.42 3.37 -9.38
CA GLY A 208 15.82 2.94 -9.26
C GLY A 208 16.85 4.07 -9.12
N LEU A 209 16.45 5.32 -9.33
CA LEU A 209 17.38 6.45 -9.34
C LEU A 209 17.92 6.76 -7.95
N SER A 210 19.17 7.21 -7.89
CA SER A 210 19.78 7.72 -6.66
C SER A 210 19.11 9.04 -6.23
N LEU A 211 19.21 9.35 -4.93
CA LEU A 211 18.67 10.61 -4.40
C LEU A 211 19.28 11.85 -5.07
N GLU A 212 20.56 11.79 -5.43
CA GLU A 212 21.26 12.85 -6.19
C GLU A 212 20.68 13.03 -7.60
N ALA A 213 20.42 11.93 -8.31
CA ALA A 213 19.81 11.98 -9.63
C ALA A 213 18.38 12.55 -9.54
N LEU A 214 17.57 12.09 -8.58
CA LEU A 214 16.24 12.64 -8.34
C LEU A 214 16.30 14.14 -8.03
N ARG A 215 17.24 14.56 -7.18
CA ARG A 215 17.46 15.97 -6.85
C ARG A 215 17.80 16.80 -8.07
N ALA A 216 18.76 16.38 -8.90
CA ALA A 216 19.16 17.11 -10.10
C ALA A 216 17.97 17.33 -11.06
N ARG A 217 17.09 16.34 -11.17
CA ARG A 217 15.87 16.45 -11.99
C ARG A 217 14.86 17.45 -11.44
N VAL A 218 14.66 17.48 -10.12
CA VAL A 218 13.83 18.51 -9.47
C VAL A 218 14.47 19.90 -9.64
N GLU A 219 15.79 20.01 -9.51
CA GLU A 219 16.53 21.26 -9.66
C GLU A 219 16.41 21.85 -11.07
N ALA A 220 16.31 21.00 -12.11
CA ALA A 220 16.15 21.44 -13.50
C ALA A 220 14.81 22.16 -13.77
N ALA A 221 13.80 21.98 -12.92
CA ALA A 221 12.54 22.69 -13.06
C ALA A 221 12.68 24.20 -12.75
N PRO A 222 11.85 25.09 -13.32
CA PRO A 222 11.88 26.52 -13.02
C PRO A 222 11.63 26.82 -11.53
N ALA A 223 12.28 27.86 -11.02
CA ALA A 223 12.04 28.34 -9.65
C ALA A 223 10.56 28.74 -9.45
N GLY A 224 9.99 28.36 -8.31
CA GLY A 224 8.59 28.60 -7.98
C GLY A 224 7.59 27.69 -8.70
N ALA A 225 8.05 26.70 -9.47
CA ALA A 225 7.19 25.70 -10.08
C ALA A 225 6.41 24.91 -9.01
N ARG A 226 5.18 24.52 -9.35
CA ARG A 226 4.27 23.79 -8.45
C ARG A 226 3.50 22.74 -9.24
N VAL A 227 3.36 21.56 -8.64
CA VAL A 227 2.55 20.48 -9.20
C VAL A 227 1.30 20.24 -8.37
N PRO A 228 0.11 20.11 -9.00
CA PRO A 228 -1.11 19.87 -8.25
C PRO A 228 -1.17 18.43 -7.74
N LEU A 229 -1.44 18.27 -6.45
CA LEU A 229 -1.75 17.01 -5.77
C LEU A 229 -3.23 17.10 -5.35
N LYS A 230 -4.13 16.40 -6.06
CA LYS A 230 -5.57 16.52 -5.80
C LYS A 230 -5.91 16.13 -4.34
N GLY A 231 -6.62 17.00 -3.63
CA GLY A 231 -7.38 16.69 -2.39
C GLY A 231 -7.18 17.68 -1.23
N GLY A 232 -8.18 18.54 -0.94
CA GLY A 232 -8.28 19.35 0.30
C GLY A 232 -7.43 20.64 0.36
N SER A 233 -8.00 21.71 0.96
CA SER A 233 -7.58 23.15 1.11
C SER A 233 -6.53 23.78 0.17
N GLU A 234 -6.68 25.07 -0.15
CA GLU A 234 -5.81 25.80 -1.09
C GLU A 234 -4.30 25.71 -0.81
N ARG A 235 -3.89 25.50 0.45
CA ARG A 235 -2.47 25.34 0.84
C ARG A 235 -1.96 23.91 0.65
N ALA A 236 -2.83 22.91 0.69
CA ALA A 236 -2.52 21.49 0.50
C ALA A 236 -2.74 21.00 -0.95
N HIS A 237 -2.94 21.92 -1.91
CA HIS A 237 -3.26 21.55 -3.29
C HIS A 237 -2.05 21.31 -4.19
N ALA A 238 -0.85 21.72 -3.78
CA ALA A 238 0.32 21.61 -4.63
C ALA A 238 1.61 21.36 -3.86
N LEU A 239 2.50 20.59 -4.47
CA LEU A 239 3.88 20.41 -4.04
C LEU A 239 4.74 21.39 -4.84
N SER A 240 5.51 22.23 -4.16
CA SER A 240 6.43 23.16 -4.80
C SER A 240 7.81 22.55 -5.01
N ARG A 241 8.52 23.00 -6.04
CA ARG A 241 9.91 22.60 -6.32
C ARG A 241 10.78 22.83 -5.08
N GLU A 242 10.66 24.01 -4.49
CA GLU A 242 11.45 24.43 -3.33
C GLU A 242 11.17 23.58 -2.10
N THR A 243 9.91 23.18 -1.86
CA THR A 243 9.57 22.26 -0.77
C THR A 243 10.22 20.90 -0.96
N VAL A 244 10.23 20.35 -2.19
CA VAL A 244 10.90 19.08 -2.50
C VAL A 244 12.41 19.19 -2.25
N LEU A 245 13.05 20.23 -2.79
CA LEU A 245 14.50 20.43 -2.62
C LEU A 245 14.90 20.64 -1.17
N LYS A 246 14.10 21.39 -0.40
CA LYS A 246 14.31 21.55 1.04
C LYS A 246 14.18 20.20 1.75
N ALA A 247 13.14 19.42 1.47
CA ALA A 247 12.97 18.09 2.06
C ALA A 247 14.14 17.16 1.72
N LEU A 248 14.63 17.16 0.48
CA LEU A 248 15.81 16.38 0.06
C LEU A 248 17.11 16.81 0.78
N ALA A 249 17.17 18.05 1.29
CA ALA A 249 18.30 18.56 2.07
C ALA A 249 18.12 18.40 3.58
N THR A 250 16.90 18.12 4.05
CA THR A 250 16.59 17.91 5.47
C THR A 250 17.17 16.58 5.93
N PRO A 251 17.76 16.50 7.15
CA PRO A 251 18.20 15.23 7.72
C PRO A 251 17.09 14.17 7.69
N PRO A 252 17.33 12.95 7.17
CA PRO A 252 16.28 11.94 7.03
C PRO A 252 15.63 11.56 8.36
N SER A 253 16.37 11.58 9.46
CA SER A 253 15.84 11.33 10.81
C SER A 253 14.81 12.38 11.22
N ALA A 254 15.05 13.65 10.92
CA ALA A 254 14.11 14.74 11.25
C ALA A 254 12.82 14.64 10.41
N LEU A 255 12.93 14.27 9.13
CA LEU A 255 11.76 13.98 8.30
C LEU A 255 10.94 12.81 8.85
N LEU A 256 11.61 11.74 9.24
CA LEU A 256 10.95 10.55 9.76
C LEU A 256 10.28 10.80 11.11
N GLU A 257 10.93 11.53 12.03
CA GLU A 257 10.35 11.96 13.30
C GLU A 257 9.11 12.85 13.07
N ALA A 258 9.15 13.75 12.08
CA ALA A 258 8.01 14.58 11.73
C ALA A 258 6.84 13.76 11.15
N LEU A 259 7.12 12.75 10.33
CA LEU A 259 6.11 11.82 9.82
C LEU A 259 5.49 10.99 10.96
N GLU A 260 6.31 10.48 11.89
CA GLU A 260 5.85 9.74 13.07
C GLU A 260 4.94 10.62 13.95
N ALA A 261 5.32 11.88 14.18
CA ALA A 261 4.49 12.83 14.93
C ALA A 261 3.18 13.18 14.19
N ALA A 262 3.24 13.36 12.86
CA ALA A 262 2.08 13.66 12.02
C ALA A 262 1.09 12.49 11.90
N ALA A 263 1.51 11.26 12.22
CA ALA A 263 0.64 10.08 12.17
C ALA A 263 -0.41 10.03 13.29
N ALA A 264 -0.39 10.97 14.24
CA ALA A 264 -1.34 11.04 15.34
C ALA A 264 -2.81 11.09 14.84
N PRO A 265 -3.73 10.26 15.38
CA PRO A 265 -5.13 10.28 14.96
C PRO A 265 -5.82 11.63 15.26
N ASP A 266 -6.61 12.09 14.30
CA ASP A 266 -7.40 13.32 14.47
C ASP A 266 -8.56 13.15 15.48
N GLU A 267 -9.21 14.25 15.83
CA GLU A 267 -10.28 14.26 16.84
C GLU A 267 -11.50 13.41 16.45
N ALA A 268 -11.85 13.38 15.16
CA ALA A 268 -13.00 12.60 14.70
C ALA A 268 -12.71 11.10 14.81
N TRP A 269 -11.49 10.67 14.49
CA TRP A 269 -11.06 9.30 14.74
C TRP A 269 -11.04 8.97 16.23
N ARG A 270 -10.43 9.84 17.04
CA ARG A 270 -10.34 9.66 18.51
C ARG A 270 -11.72 9.54 19.17
N ALA A 271 -12.74 10.24 18.66
CA ALA A 271 -14.11 10.14 19.14
C ALA A 271 -14.79 8.80 18.78
N ALA A 272 -14.45 8.22 17.62
CA ALA A 272 -15.02 6.94 17.16
C ALA A 272 -14.37 5.72 17.83
N GLU A 273 -13.09 5.84 18.18
CA GLU A 273 -12.23 4.75 18.64
C GLU A 273 -12.78 3.96 19.85
N PRO A 274 -13.30 4.58 20.94
CA PRO A 274 -13.79 3.81 22.09
C PRO A 274 -14.97 2.91 21.71
N ARG A 275 -15.87 3.43 20.87
CA ARG A 275 -17.05 2.67 20.41
C ARG A 275 -16.66 1.55 19.46
N ALA A 276 -15.66 1.78 18.59
CA ALA A 276 -15.14 0.75 17.71
C ALA A 276 -14.52 -0.42 18.48
N ARG A 277 -13.76 -0.13 19.55
CA ARG A 277 -13.18 -1.17 20.42
C ARG A 277 -14.23 -1.99 21.13
N GLU A 278 -15.26 -1.36 21.70
CA GLU A 278 -16.37 -2.06 22.34
C GLU A 278 -17.06 -3.03 21.35
N ILE A 279 -17.30 -2.59 20.11
CA ILE A 279 -17.89 -3.44 19.07
C ILE A 279 -16.96 -4.61 18.72
N LEU A 280 -15.65 -4.36 18.55
CA LEU A 280 -14.67 -5.41 18.25
C LEU A 280 -14.61 -6.44 19.37
N GLU A 281 -14.41 -6.01 20.61
CA GLU A 281 -14.30 -6.89 21.79
C GLU A 281 -15.55 -7.76 21.95
N LEU A 282 -16.74 -7.15 21.84
CA LEU A 282 -18.00 -7.88 21.95
C LEU A 282 -18.19 -8.88 20.80
N THR A 283 -17.86 -8.48 19.56
CA THR A 283 -18.00 -9.34 18.38
C THR A 283 -17.03 -10.52 18.46
N SER A 284 -15.79 -10.28 18.89
CA SER A 284 -14.80 -11.34 19.13
C SER A 284 -15.24 -12.30 20.23
N GLN A 285 -15.75 -11.78 21.36
CA GLN A 285 -16.26 -12.61 22.44
C GLN A 285 -17.39 -13.53 21.97
N ILE A 286 -18.37 -13.01 21.21
CA ILE A 286 -19.47 -13.82 20.67
C ILE A 286 -18.96 -14.89 19.71
N ALA A 287 -17.98 -14.55 18.86
CA ALA A 287 -17.39 -15.51 17.94
C ALA A 287 -16.66 -16.66 18.67
N GLU A 288 -16.10 -16.38 19.85
CA GLU A 288 -15.39 -17.36 20.68
C GLU A 288 -16.34 -18.21 21.55
N THR A 289 -17.33 -17.59 22.19
CA THR A 289 -18.19 -18.26 23.19
C THR A 289 -19.51 -18.76 22.61
N GLY A 290 -19.97 -18.19 21.49
CA GLY A 290 -21.32 -18.37 20.96
C GLY A 290 -22.41 -17.69 21.80
N GLU A 291 -22.05 -16.98 22.86
CA GLU A 291 -22.98 -16.33 23.78
C GLU A 291 -22.91 -14.80 23.66
N GLY A 292 -24.07 -14.15 23.50
CA GLY A 292 -24.16 -12.69 23.55
C GLY A 292 -25.36 -12.13 22.78
N PRO A 293 -25.42 -10.80 22.60
CA PRO A 293 -26.44 -10.18 21.77
C PRO A 293 -26.32 -10.61 20.29
N PRO A 294 -27.40 -10.46 19.50
CA PRO A 294 -27.34 -10.74 18.07
C PRO A 294 -26.27 -9.88 17.37
N THR A 295 -25.69 -10.43 16.31
CA THR A 295 -24.90 -9.67 15.33
C THR A 295 -25.79 -9.19 14.18
N TRP A 296 -25.34 -8.15 13.50
CA TRP A 296 -26.01 -7.62 12.33
C TRP A 296 -25.02 -7.43 11.17
N ALA A 297 -25.53 -7.70 9.97
CA ALA A 297 -24.86 -7.41 8.72
C ALA A 297 -24.63 -5.89 8.55
N VAL A 298 -23.37 -5.50 8.39
CA VAL A 298 -22.94 -4.12 8.20
C VAL A 298 -22.11 -3.98 6.94
N HIS A 299 -22.54 -3.06 6.07
CA HIS A 299 -21.75 -2.62 4.92
C HIS A 299 -20.89 -1.42 5.30
N THR A 300 -19.58 -1.57 5.25
CA THR A 300 -18.58 -0.53 5.59
C THR A 300 -18.00 0.17 4.36
N ASP A 301 -18.52 -0.15 3.17
CA ASP A 301 -18.16 0.48 1.88
C ASP A 301 -19.19 1.51 1.40
N THR A 302 -20.17 1.87 2.23
CA THR A 302 -21.12 2.93 1.87
C THR A 302 -20.41 4.26 1.70
N ARG A 303 -21.04 5.18 0.94
CA ARG A 303 -20.48 6.51 0.68
C ARG A 303 -20.13 7.29 1.96
N ALA A 304 -20.83 7.05 3.07
CA ALA A 304 -20.57 7.69 4.35
C ALA A 304 -19.29 7.14 5.00
N HIS A 305 -19.16 5.80 5.10
CA HIS A 305 -17.95 5.14 5.60
C HIS A 305 -16.72 5.51 4.78
N VAL A 306 -16.81 5.42 3.45
CA VAL A 306 -15.68 5.76 2.54
C VAL A 306 -15.25 7.21 2.74
N ARG A 307 -16.19 8.14 2.93
CA ARG A 307 -15.86 9.55 3.21
C ARG A 307 -15.16 9.72 4.55
N PHE A 308 -15.62 9.03 5.58
CA PHE A 308 -14.98 9.06 6.90
C PHE A 308 -13.55 8.50 6.81
N LEU A 309 -13.38 7.28 6.28
CA LEU A 309 -12.07 6.63 6.11
C LEU A 309 -11.10 7.48 5.29
N ARG A 310 -11.55 8.02 4.14
CA ARG A 310 -10.70 8.87 3.29
C ARG A 310 -10.21 10.13 4.01
N LYS A 311 -10.97 10.64 4.97
CA LYS A 311 -10.63 11.89 5.68
C LYS A 311 -9.91 11.65 7.01
N HIS A 312 -10.25 10.55 7.70
CA HIS A 312 -9.95 10.36 9.12
C HIS A 312 -9.17 9.09 9.44
N ALA A 313 -9.06 8.11 8.52
CA ALA A 313 -8.31 6.88 8.79
C ALA A 313 -6.85 7.21 9.18
N PRO A 314 -6.35 6.70 10.30
CA PRO A 314 -5.05 7.11 10.82
C PRO A 314 -3.94 6.63 9.89
N PHE A 315 -2.78 7.28 10.02
CA PHE A 315 -1.57 6.86 9.35
C PHE A 315 -0.79 5.89 10.24
N HIS A 316 -0.09 4.97 9.61
CA HIS A 316 0.83 4.04 10.23
C HIS A 316 2.22 4.32 9.68
N VAL A 317 3.15 4.63 10.58
CA VAL A 317 4.56 4.87 10.25
C VAL A 317 5.39 3.89 11.06
N ARG A 318 6.15 3.03 10.39
CA ARG A 318 6.97 2.00 11.04
C ARG A 318 8.35 1.92 10.43
N ARG A 319 9.37 1.97 11.29
CA ARG A 319 10.75 1.65 10.94
C ARG A 319 10.93 0.13 10.93
N LEU A 320 11.58 -0.39 9.89
CA LEU A 320 11.88 -1.81 9.75
C LEU A 320 13.28 -2.12 10.27
N ALA A 321 13.50 -3.34 10.75
CA ALA A 321 14.80 -3.77 11.25
C ALA A 321 15.91 -3.70 10.18
N GLY A 322 15.55 -3.87 8.89
CA GLY A 322 16.46 -3.73 7.75
C GLY A 322 16.76 -2.29 7.33
N GLY A 323 16.31 -1.28 8.07
CA GLY A 323 16.51 0.14 7.74
C GLY A 323 15.46 0.75 6.80
N GLY A 324 14.54 -0.07 6.28
CA GLY A 324 13.40 0.41 5.49
C GLY A 324 12.31 1.07 6.35
N VAL A 325 11.35 1.71 5.70
CA VAL A 325 10.17 2.34 6.35
C VAL A 325 8.88 1.90 5.67
N ILE A 326 7.82 1.74 6.46
CA ILE A 326 6.44 1.65 5.99
C ILE A 326 5.72 2.95 6.33
N LEU A 327 5.13 3.59 5.33
CA LEU A 327 4.11 4.61 5.48
C LEU A 327 2.80 4.02 4.94
N ALA A 328 1.75 3.92 5.74
CA ALA A 328 0.48 3.32 5.31
C ALA A 328 -0.74 4.03 5.90
N THR A 329 -1.89 3.87 5.25
CA THR A 329 -3.22 4.23 5.75
C THR A 329 -4.27 3.39 5.01
N HIS A 330 -5.55 3.62 5.30
CA HIS A 330 -6.64 2.90 4.64
C HIS A 330 -6.55 3.08 3.11
N PRO A 331 -6.81 2.05 2.28
CA PRO A 331 -6.76 2.13 0.81
C PRO A 331 -7.57 3.26 0.15
N PHE A 332 -8.55 3.83 0.85
CA PHE A 332 -9.33 4.97 0.36
C PHE A 332 -8.67 6.33 0.60
N ARG A 333 -7.61 6.39 1.40
CA ARG A 333 -6.89 7.61 1.79
C ARG A 333 -5.51 7.62 1.15
N SER A 334 -5.06 8.80 0.73
CA SER A 334 -3.69 9.01 0.25
C SER A 334 -2.76 9.40 1.40
N LEU A 335 -1.46 9.15 1.25
CA LEU A 335 -0.41 9.61 2.18
C LEU A 335 -0.17 11.13 2.17
N TRP A 336 -0.75 11.88 1.23
CA TRP A 336 -0.46 13.31 1.09
C TRP A 336 -0.72 14.14 2.35
N PRO A 337 -1.83 13.98 3.10
CA PRO A 337 -2.03 14.72 4.34
C PRO A 337 -0.94 14.45 5.39
N LEU A 338 -0.44 13.22 5.50
CA LEU A 338 0.69 12.88 6.38
C LEU A 338 1.93 13.69 6.03
N TRP A 339 2.25 13.76 4.74
CA TRP A 339 3.38 14.54 4.25
C TRP A 339 3.19 16.05 4.45
N VAL A 340 1.98 16.58 4.23
CA VAL A 340 1.68 17.99 4.46
C VAL A 340 1.94 18.37 5.92
N ASP A 341 1.39 17.60 6.85
CA ASP A 341 1.51 17.87 8.28
C ASP A 341 2.99 17.77 8.75
N ALA A 342 3.74 16.78 8.26
CA ALA A 342 5.17 16.64 8.53
C ALA A 342 6.02 17.78 7.92
N LEU A 343 5.72 18.20 6.69
CA LEU A 343 6.45 19.30 6.03
C LEU A 343 6.13 20.66 6.68
N PHE A 344 4.90 20.84 7.16
CA PHE A 344 4.48 22.05 7.86
C PHE A 344 5.15 22.15 9.23
N SER A 345 5.21 21.07 10.01
CA SER A 345 5.86 21.05 11.33
C SER A 345 7.36 21.34 11.25
N LEU A 346 8.00 20.98 10.14
CA LEU A 346 9.40 21.29 9.84
C LEU A 346 9.62 22.67 9.21
N GLY A 347 8.56 23.46 8.95
CA GLY A 347 8.66 24.77 8.29
C GLY A 347 9.10 24.70 6.83
N LEU A 348 8.95 23.55 6.17
CA LEU A 348 9.33 23.33 4.76
C LEU A 348 8.19 23.70 3.79
N MET A 349 6.97 23.78 4.31
CA MET A 349 5.76 24.21 3.60
C MET A 349 5.06 25.32 4.40
N PRO A 350 4.61 26.40 3.73
CA PRO A 350 3.98 27.56 4.38
C PRO A 350 2.51 27.36 4.79
#